data_AF-A0A922YNG6-F1
#
_entry.id   AF-A0A922YNG6-F1
#
_cell.length_a   1.000
_cell.length_b   1.000
_cell.length_c   1.000
_cell.angle_alpha   90.00
_cell.angle_beta   90.00
_cell.angle_gamma   90.00
#
_symmetry.space_group_name_H-M   'P 1'
#
loop_
_entity.id
_entity.type
_entity.pdbx_description
1 polymer ?
#
loop_
_entity_poly.entity_id
_entity_poly.type
_entity_poly.pdbx_seq_one_letter_code
_entity_poly.pdbx_strand_id
1 'polypeptide(L)'
;MFNIIMNMPHIFLVTFFSFFIFFLIRHAFFKLNGAILLFHSSLFLVLFITLIGGGGVQNAGYERLKVFMEWEKNKQLQDAKHNLKQYESILAIELKQFTNSDAFKEYLKKHDDVVDKVEAAFVAWIFVFLSDIAMVIIFIICNRENKKKV
;
A
#
# COMPACT_ATOMS: atom_id res chain seq x y z
N MET A 1 -13.54 7.93 9.89
CA MET A 1 -13.43 6.56 10.43
C MET A 1 -12.13 5.94 9.92
N PHE A 2 -11.00 6.43 10.43
CA PHE A 2 -9.69 6.36 9.75
C PHE A 2 -8.61 5.75 10.66
N ASN A 3 -8.94 4.66 11.38
CA ASN A 3 -8.09 4.21 12.49
C ASN A 3 -7.90 2.70 12.64
N ILE A 4 -8.16 1.90 11.60
CA ILE A 4 -7.94 0.44 11.69
C ILE A 4 -6.87 -0.06 10.72
N ILE A 5 -6.47 0.73 9.71
CA ILE A 5 -5.59 0.24 8.64
C ILE A 5 -4.19 0.88 8.65
N MET A 6 -3.87 1.71 9.66
CA MET A 6 -2.60 2.46 9.72
C MET A 6 -1.46 1.73 10.42
N ASN A 7 -1.68 0.52 10.95
CA ASN A 7 -0.62 -0.21 11.62
C ASN A 7 0.11 -1.11 10.61
N MET A 8 1.32 -0.70 10.18
CA MET A 8 2.23 -1.50 9.33
C MET A 8 2.29 -3.00 9.66
N PRO A 9 2.28 -3.43 10.95
CA PRO A 9 2.23 -4.85 11.31
C PRO A 9 0.96 -5.57 10.86
N HIS A 10 -0.19 -4.89 10.87
CA HIS A 10 -1.47 -5.46 10.43
C HIS A 10 -1.52 -5.61 8.92
N ILE A 11 -1.03 -4.62 8.16
CA ILE A 11 -0.99 -4.76 6.70
C ILE A 11 -0.01 -5.85 6.28
N PHE A 12 1.14 -5.96 6.97
CA PHE A 12 2.06 -7.07 6.80
C PHE A 12 1.38 -8.41 7.08
N LEU A 13 0.67 -8.55 8.20
CA LEU A 13 -0.06 -9.77 8.56
C LEU A 13 -1.12 -10.13 7.52
N VAL A 14 -1.93 -9.18 7.05
CA VAL A 14 -2.96 -9.42 6.03
C VAL A 14 -2.34 -9.85 4.69
N THR A 15 -1.26 -9.18 4.28
CA THR A 15 -0.51 -9.51 3.05
C THR A 15 0.14 -10.89 3.17
N PHE A 16 0.69 -11.22 4.34
CA PHE A 16 1.31 -12.51 4.64
C PHE A 16 0.29 -13.65 4.69
N PHE A 17 -0.87 -13.45 5.34
CA PHE A 17 -1.95 -14.44 5.38
C PHE A 17 -2.55 -14.66 3.99
N SER A 18 -2.73 -13.60 3.20
CA SER A 18 -3.21 -13.71 1.82
C SER A 18 -2.26 -14.56 0.98
N PHE A 19 -0.95 -14.27 1.05
CA PHE A 19 0.08 -15.08 0.41
C PHE A 19 0.01 -16.55 0.82
N PHE A 20 -0.16 -16.85 2.11
CA PHE A 20 -0.22 -18.22 2.61
C PHE A 20 -1.46 -18.96 2.11
N ILE A 21 -2.61 -18.27 2.02
CA ILE A 21 -3.85 -18.82 1.45
C ILE A 21 -3.64 -19.16 -0.03
N PHE A 22 -3.04 -18.28 -0.83
CA PHE A 22 -2.74 -18.55 -2.24
C PHE A 22 -1.79 -19.72 -2.42
N PHE A 23 -0.74 -19.74 -1.62
CA PHE A 23 0.23 -20.81 -1.61
C PHE A 23 -0.43 -22.16 -1.30
N LEU A 24 -1.30 -22.22 -0.28
CA LEU A 24 -2.03 -23.44 0.08
C LEU A 24 -3.01 -23.89 -1.01
N ILE A 25 -3.80 -22.97 -1.59
CA ILE A 25 -4.71 -23.29 -2.69
C ILE A 25 -3.92 -23.89 -3.84
N ARG A 26 -2.83 -23.26 -4.26
CA ARG A 26 -2.06 -23.71 -5.41
C ARG A 26 -1.31 -25.01 -5.14
N HIS A 27 -0.84 -25.23 -3.92
CA HIS A 27 -0.28 -26.52 -3.49
C HIS A 27 -1.31 -27.65 -3.53
N ALA A 28 -2.58 -27.38 -3.23
CA ALA A 28 -3.64 -28.39 -3.29
C ALA A 28 -3.93 -28.87 -4.72
N PHE A 29 -3.69 -28.05 -5.75
CA PHE A 29 -4.00 -28.37 -7.15
C PHE A 29 -2.78 -28.68 -8.01
N PHE A 30 -1.58 -28.19 -7.66
CA PHE A 30 -0.36 -28.37 -8.44
C PHE A 30 0.75 -28.97 -7.58
N LYS A 31 1.47 -29.96 -8.14
CA LYS A 31 2.66 -30.54 -7.47
C LYS A 31 3.69 -29.43 -7.24
N LEU A 32 4.18 -29.30 -6.01
CA LEU A 32 5.10 -28.24 -5.61
C LEU A 32 6.32 -28.23 -6.54
N ASN A 33 6.52 -27.13 -7.27
CA ASN A 33 7.69 -26.89 -8.12
C ASN A 33 8.34 -25.59 -7.65
N GLY A 34 9.67 -25.55 -7.58
CA GLY A 34 10.42 -24.36 -7.14
C GLY A 34 10.03 -23.08 -7.90
N ALA A 35 9.64 -23.21 -9.17
CA ALA A 35 9.13 -22.10 -9.98
C ALA A 35 7.83 -21.47 -9.43
N ILE A 36 6.93 -22.27 -8.85
CA ILE A 36 5.68 -21.79 -8.25
C ILE A 36 5.99 -21.01 -6.97
N LEU A 37 6.88 -21.52 -6.13
CA LEU A 37 7.32 -20.84 -4.91
C LEU A 37 7.99 -19.50 -5.25
N LEU A 38 8.88 -19.48 -6.24
CA LEU A 38 9.54 -18.26 -6.73
C LEU A 38 8.53 -17.22 -7.21
N PHE A 39 7.55 -17.61 -8.02
CA PHE A 39 6.52 -16.70 -8.53
C PHE A 39 5.75 -16.01 -7.40
N HIS A 40 5.28 -16.78 -6.40
CA HIS A 40 4.50 -16.19 -5.31
C HIS A 40 5.38 -15.30 -4.44
N SER A 41 6.61 -15.71 -4.14
CA SER A 41 7.53 -14.93 -3.32
C SER A 41 7.87 -13.60 -3.98
N SER A 42 8.10 -13.60 -5.31
CA SER A 42 8.31 -12.37 -6.08
C SER A 42 7.07 -11.48 -6.09
N LEU A 43 5.88 -12.05 -6.27
CA LEU A 43 4.62 -11.31 -6.26
C LEU A 43 4.35 -10.68 -4.89
N PHE A 44 4.57 -11.41 -3.80
CA PHE A 44 4.49 -10.90 -2.44
C PHE A 44 5.45 -9.72 -2.24
N LEU A 45 6.70 -9.85 -2.68
CA LEU A 45 7.71 -8.82 -2.49
C LEU A 45 7.35 -7.53 -3.24
N VAL A 46 6.88 -7.64 -4.49
CA VAL A 46 6.45 -6.49 -5.29
C VAL A 46 5.26 -5.80 -4.62
N LEU A 47 4.22 -6.55 -4.27
CA LEU A 47 3.02 -6.00 -3.63
C LEU A 47 3.35 -5.34 -2.28
N PHE A 48 4.23 -5.96 -1.48
CA PHE A 48 4.67 -5.45 -0.19
C PHE A 48 5.47 -4.15 -0.31
N ILE A 49 6.41 -4.07 -1.26
CA ILE A 49 7.21 -2.86 -1.51
C ILE A 49 6.32 -1.71 -1.99
N THR A 50 5.40 -1.97 -2.94
CA THR A 50 4.47 -0.95 -3.43
C THR A 50 3.60 -0.41 -2.30
N LEU A 51 3.21 -1.27 -1.37
CA LEU A 51 2.38 -0.92 -0.23
C LEU A 51 3.13 -0.07 0.80
N ILE A 52 4.38 -0.42 1.12
CA ILE A 52 5.22 0.38 2.05
C ILE A 52 5.62 1.73 1.42
N GLY A 53 6.11 1.70 0.18
CA GLY A 53 6.66 2.88 -0.49
C GLY A 53 5.60 3.94 -0.78
N GLY A 54 4.39 3.51 -1.15
CA GLY A 54 3.26 4.42 -1.31
C GLY A 54 2.82 5.03 0.02
N GLY A 55 2.56 4.20 1.05
CA GLY A 55 1.95 4.64 2.31
C GLY A 55 2.82 5.59 3.14
N GLY A 56 4.13 5.36 3.17
CA GLY A 56 5.07 6.14 3.99
C GLY A 56 5.13 7.63 3.62
N VAL A 57 5.11 7.96 2.32
CA VAL A 57 5.24 9.34 1.83
C VAL A 57 4.02 10.19 2.17
N GLN A 58 2.82 9.61 2.10
CA GLN A 58 1.57 10.32 2.38
C GLN A 58 1.34 10.51 3.88
N ASN A 59 1.63 9.49 4.70
CA ASN A 59 1.51 9.61 6.15
C ASN A 59 2.50 10.67 6.68
N ALA A 60 3.71 10.71 6.11
CA ALA A 60 4.68 11.75 6.45
C ALA A 60 4.17 13.17 6.08
N GLY A 61 3.43 13.31 4.97
CA GLY A 61 2.78 14.58 4.60
C GLY A 61 1.71 15.01 5.61
N TYR A 62 0.85 14.08 6.06
CA TYR A 62 -0.17 14.36 7.07
C TYR A 62 0.40 14.63 8.47
N GLU A 63 1.47 13.94 8.88
CA GLU A 63 2.19 14.26 10.12
C GLU A 63 2.80 15.66 10.07
N ARG A 64 3.40 16.06 8.94
CA ARG A 64 3.89 17.44 8.77
C ARG A 64 2.76 18.47 8.74
N LEU A 65 1.59 18.14 8.17
CA LEU A 65 0.40 18.99 8.28
C LEU A 65 -0.03 19.19 9.75
N LYS A 66 0.04 18.15 10.59
CA LYS A 66 -0.24 18.29 12.03
C LYS A 66 0.70 19.29 12.69
N VAL A 67 1.99 19.20 12.39
CA VAL A 67 3.00 20.16 12.87
C VAL A 67 2.66 21.59 12.42
N PHE A 68 2.25 21.78 11.17
CA PHE A 68 1.77 23.07 10.67
C PHE A 68 0.57 23.62 11.45
N MET A 69 -0.46 22.79 11.70
CA MET A 69 -1.64 23.20 12.45
C MET A 69 -1.30 23.56 13.90
N GLU A 70 -0.36 22.84 14.52
CA GLU A 70 0.10 23.11 15.87
C GLU A 70 0.85 24.45 15.95
N TRP A 71 1.75 24.71 15.01
CA TRP A 71 2.43 26.01 14.92
C TRP A 71 1.50 27.17 14.65
N GLU A 72 0.44 26.99 13.86
CA GLU A 72 -0.57 28.04 13.69
C GLU A 72 -1.37 28.29 14.95
N LYS A 73 -1.82 27.23 15.62
CA LYS A 73 -2.55 27.32 16.88
C LYS A 73 -1.73 28.06 17.94
N ASN A 74 -0.42 27.83 17.96
CA ASN A 74 0.51 28.46 18.89
C ASN A 74 1.08 29.80 18.38
N LYS A 75 0.65 30.30 17.21
CA LYS A 75 1.15 31.53 16.55
C LYS A 75 2.66 31.52 16.24
N GLN A 76 3.26 30.35 16.13
CA GLN A 76 4.69 30.12 15.86
C GLN A 76 5.00 29.85 14.39
N LEU A 77 3.97 29.72 13.53
CA LEU A 77 4.18 29.35 12.12
C LEU A 77 5.08 30.34 11.38
N GLN A 78 4.90 31.65 11.61
CA GLN A 78 5.71 32.66 10.94
C GLN A 78 7.17 32.60 11.40
N ASP A 79 7.42 32.37 12.69
CA ASP A 79 8.77 32.21 13.22
C ASP A 79 9.47 30.97 12.65
N ALA A 80 8.73 29.86 12.52
CA ALA A 80 9.22 28.64 11.87
C ALA A 80 9.59 28.89 10.39
N LYS A 81 8.79 29.70 9.68
CA LYS A 81 9.04 30.08 8.27
C LYS A 81 10.25 30.98 8.07
N HIS A 82 10.65 31.76 9.08
CA HIS A 82 11.86 32.56 9.01
C HIS A 82 13.11 31.73 9.35
N ASN A 83 12.96 30.64 10.11
CA ASN A 83 14.07 29.82 10.60
C ASN A 83 14.20 28.45 9.91
N LEU A 84 14.08 28.44 8.58
CA LEU A 84 14.01 27.21 7.77
C LEU A 84 15.23 26.29 7.88
N LYS A 85 16.41 26.84 8.20
CA LYS A 85 17.65 26.07 8.35
C LYS A 85 17.63 25.08 9.53
N GLN A 86 16.67 25.23 10.44
CA GLN A 86 16.54 24.37 11.62
C GLN A 86 15.71 23.11 11.36
N TYR A 87 15.08 22.99 10.19
CA TYR A 87 14.17 21.90 9.86
C TYR A 87 14.72 21.01 8.75
N GLU A 88 14.27 19.76 8.72
CA GLU A 88 14.58 18.81 7.64
C GLU A 88 14.20 19.37 6.26
N SER A 89 14.90 18.94 5.21
CA SER A 89 14.81 19.50 3.86
C SER A 89 13.38 19.55 3.32
N ILE A 90 12.59 18.51 3.54
CA ILE A 90 11.20 18.43 3.08
C ILE A 90 10.29 19.40 3.85
N LEU A 91 10.40 19.44 5.18
CA LEU A 91 9.59 20.34 6.00
C LEU A 91 9.94 21.81 5.72
N ALA A 92 11.21 22.11 5.48
CA ALA A 92 11.67 23.45 5.08
C ALA A 92 11.11 23.88 3.70
N ILE A 93 11.00 22.95 2.74
CA ILE A 93 10.37 23.22 1.44
C ILE A 93 8.87 23.51 1.62
N GLU A 94 8.17 22.69 2.39
CA GLU A 94 6.74 22.86 2.65
C GLU A 94 6.45 24.18 3.39
N LEU A 95 7.29 24.56 4.35
CA LEU A 95 7.20 25.85 5.06
C LEU A 95 7.36 27.06 4.13
N LYS A 96 8.19 26.95 3.08
CA LYS A 96 8.28 27.99 2.04
C LYS A 96 7.06 28.01 1.13
N GLN A 97 6.55 26.83 0.80
CA GLN A 97 5.54 26.66 -0.25
C GLN A 97 4.13 27.04 0.24
N PHE A 98 3.75 26.65 1.45
CA PHE A 98 2.38 26.80 1.92
C PHE A 98 2.24 28.00 2.86
N THR A 99 1.24 28.85 2.61
CA THR A 99 0.96 30.05 3.40
C THR A 99 0.41 29.74 4.79
N ASN A 100 -0.45 28.74 4.90
CA ASN A 100 -1.11 28.30 6.12
C ASN A 100 -1.42 26.79 6.06
N SER A 101 -1.90 26.23 7.18
CA SER A 101 -2.28 24.80 7.22
C SER A 101 -3.44 24.48 6.27
N ASP A 102 -4.35 25.42 6.01
CA ASP A 102 -5.45 25.22 5.06
C ASP A 102 -4.96 25.03 3.61
N ALA A 103 -4.03 25.87 3.16
CA ALA A 103 -3.41 25.74 1.84
C ALA A 103 -2.62 24.43 1.71
N PHE A 104 -1.92 24.02 2.77
CA PHE A 104 -1.23 22.73 2.79
C PHE A 104 -2.22 21.56 2.76
N LYS A 105 -3.32 21.64 3.52
CA LYS A 105 -4.38 20.65 3.53
C LYS A 105 -5.07 20.52 2.18
N GLU A 106 -5.32 21.64 1.50
CA GLU A 106 -5.90 21.64 0.16
C GLU A 106 -4.94 21.03 -0.87
N TYR A 107 -3.64 21.35 -0.77
CA TYR A 107 -2.62 20.70 -1.59
C TYR A 107 -2.60 19.18 -1.37
N LEU A 108 -2.59 18.73 -0.11
CA LEU A 108 -2.63 17.31 0.21
C LEU A 108 -3.89 16.66 -0.36
N LYS A 109 -5.08 17.24 -0.17
CA LYS A 109 -6.34 16.73 -0.73
C LYS A 109 -6.35 16.66 -2.25
N LYS A 110 -5.77 17.65 -2.93
CA LYS A 110 -5.74 17.71 -4.40
C LYS A 110 -4.79 16.68 -5.01
N HIS A 111 -3.76 16.30 -4.27
CA HIS A 111 -2.79 15.26 -4.66
C HIS A 111 -3.04 13.94 -3.91
N ASP A 112 -4.14 13.87 -3.15
CA ASP A 112 -4.74 12.65 -2.65
C ASP A 112 -5.56 12.07 -3.79
N ASP A 113 -4.88 11.61 -4.85
CA ASP A 113 -5.54 10.84 -5.91
C ASP A 113 -6.12 9.59 -5.25
N VAL A 114 -7.44 9.60 -5.14
CA VAL A 114 -8.29 8.62 -4.46
C VAL A 114 -8.15 7.27 -5.16
N VAL A 115 -7.15 6.51 -4.75
CA VAL A 115 -7.29 5.09 -4.46
C VAL A 115 -6.57 4.91 -3.14
N ASP A 116 -7.35 4.81 -2.05
CA ASP A 116 -6.83 4.53 -0.72
C ASP A 116 -5.87 3.35 -0.86
N LYS A 117 -4.63 3.44 -0.41
CA LYS A 117 -3.58 2.45 -0.80
C LYS A 117 -3.91 1.04 -0.35
N VAL A 118 -4.78 0.96 0.65
CA VAL A 118 -5.45 -0.26 1.08
C VAL A 118 -6.42 -0.77 0.02
N GLU A 119 -7.24 0.10 -0.58
CA GLU A 119 -8.07 -0.22 -1.74
C GLU A 119 -7.22 -0.61 -2.95
N ALA A 120 -6.12 0.08 -3.25
CA ALA A 120 -5.23 -0.28 -4.36
C ALA A 120 -4.61 -1.68 -4.14
N ALA A 121 -4.14 -1.94 -2.92
CA ALA A 121 -3.61 -3.24 -2.53
C ALA A 121 -4.69 -4.32 -2.51
N PHE A 122 -5.88 -4.00 -2.02
CA PHE A 122 -7.04 -4.89 -1.98
C PHE A 122 -7.50 -5.24 -3.40
N VAL A 123 -7.56 -4.27 -4.31
CA VAL A 123 -7.87 -4.46 -5.73
C VAL A 123 -6.79 -5.32 -6.38
N ALA A 124 -5.50 -5.04 -6.14
CA ALA A 124 -4.41 -5.88 -6.64
C ALA A 124 -4.51 -7.33 -6.12
N TRP A 125 -4.84 -7.51 -4.84
CA TRP A 125 -5.09 -8.82 -4.24
C TRP A 125 -6.29 -9.54 -4.85
N ILE A 126 -7.37 -8.82 -5.17
CA ILE A 126 -8.54 -9.38 -5.89
C ILE A 126 -8.11 -9.89 -7.28
N PHE A 127 -7.32 -9.13 -8.03
CA PHE A 127 -6.86 -9.56 -9.35
C PHE A 127 -5.97 -10.81 -9.27
N VAL A 128 -5.08 -10.87 -8.29
CA VAL A 128 -4.27 -12.07 -8.01
C VAL A 128 -5.18 -13.26 -7.66
N PHE A 129 -6.21 -13.04 -6.84
CA PHE A 129 -7.17 -14.07 -6.47
C PHE A 129 -7.93 -14.65 -7.66
N LEU A 130 -8.45 -13.76 -8.52
CA LEU A 130 -9.19 -14.14 -9.71
C LEU A 130 -8.30 -14.91 -10.70
N SER A 131 -7.03 -14.50 -10.85
CA SER A 131 -6.05 -15.20 -11.69
C SER A 131 -5.79 -16.62 -11.21
N ASP A 132 -5.63 -16.82 -9.89
CA ASP A 132 -5.40 -18.16 -9.33
C ASP A 132 -6.64 -19.06 -9.47
N ILE A 133 -7.84 -18.52 -9.27
CA ILE A 133 -9.09 -19.25 -9.53
C ILE A 133 -9.17 -19.69 -11.00
N ALA A 134 -8.89 -18.78 -11.94
CA ALA A 134 -8.92 -19.09 -13.36
C ALA A 134 -7.96 -20.23 -13.73
N MET A 135 -6.75 -20.21 -13.17
CA MET A 135 -5.75 -21.27 -13.36
C MET A 135 -6.21 -22.63 -12.79
N VAL A 136 -6.84 -22.64 -11.61
CA VAL A 136 -7.40 -23.87 -11.02
C VAL A 136 -8.54 -24.42 -11.89
N ILE A 137 -9.43 -23.56 -12.40
CA ILE A 137 -10.52 -23.97 -13.30
C ILE A 137 -9.97 -24.60 -14.59
N ILE A 138 -8.98 -23.95 -15.23
CA ILE A 138 -8.33 -24.47 -16.42
C ILE A 138 -7.72 -25.85 -16.14
N PHE A 139 -7.01 -25.99 -15.02
CA PHE A 139 -6.44 -27.27 -14.62
C PHE A 139 -7.49 -28.36 -14.48
N ILE A 140 -8.61 -28.09 -13.79
CA ILE A 140 -9.71 -29.06 -13.62
C ILE A 140 -10.31 -29.47 -14.96
N ILE A 141 -10.53 -28.52 -15.88
CA ILE A 141 -11.06 -28.79 -17.23
C ILE A 141 -10.10 -29.69 -18.01
N CYS A 142 -8.83 -29.31 -18.11
CA CYS A 142 -7.82 -30.09 -18.84
C CYS A 142 -7.65 -31.50 -18.26
N ASN A 143 -7.65 -31.66 -16.93
CA ASN A 143 -7.53 -32.97 -16.30
C ASN A 143 -8.77 -33.85 -16.49
N ARG A 144 -9.97 -33.25 -16.53
CA ARG A 144 -11.21 -33.95 -16.89
C ARG A 144 -11.23 -34.41 -18.34
N GLU A 145 -10.76 -33.59 -19.28
CA GLU A 145 -10.67 -33.97 -20.69
C GLU A 145 -9.67 -35.10 -20.93
N ASN A 146 -8.50 -35.04 -20.28
CA ASN A 146 -7.51 -36.12 -20.37
C ASN A 146 -8.04 -37.45 -19.80
N LYS A 147 -8.84 -37.42 -18.72
CA LYS A 147 -9.50 -38.62 -18.19
C LYS A 147 -10.63 -39.17 -19.07
N LYS A 148 -11.21 -38.38 -19.97
CA LYS A 148 -12.22 -38.85 -20.94
C LYS A 148 -11.61 -39.46 -22.21
N LYS A 149 -10.31 -39.24 -22.45
CA LYS A 149 -9.58 -39.72 -23.63
C LYS A 149 -8.83 -41.04 -23.40
N VAL A 150 -8.81 -41.54 -22.16
CA VAL A 150 -8.29 -42.86 -21.76
C VAL A 150 -9.46 -43.78 -21.51
#